data_AF-A0A936N0R5-F1
#
_entry.id   AF-A0A936N0R5-F1
#
_cell.length_a   1.000
_cell.length_b   1.000
_cell.length_c   1.000
_cell.angle_alpha   90.00
_cell.angle_beta   90.00
_cell.angle_gamma   90.00
#
_symmetry.space_group_name_H-M   'P 1'
#
loop_
_entity.id
_entity.type
_entity.pdbx_description
1 polymer ?
#
loop_
_entity_poly.entity_id
_entity_poly.type
_entity_poly.pdbx_seq_one_letter_code
_entity_poly.pdbx_strand_id
1 'polypeptide(L)'
;MSTRKPIIQDPVNALIREHGVRITAVHAIKDANLLLVMLNSGRLEFPLDSFQRLAKATAAQLSRYELLPDGAGVEWPELDEHLSLRGFLLSTMSRMLTRPTRTVSRRSKRAVA
;
A
#
# COMPACT_ATOMS: atom_id res chain seq x y z
N MET A 1 32.73 29.18 -1.24
CA MET A 1 31.79 28.43 -2.10
C MET A 1 31.07 27.40 -1.23
N SER A 2 29.82 27.68 -0.83
CA SER A 2 29.03 26.77 0.00
C SER A 2 28.44 25.68 -0.89
N THR A 3 29.04 24.49 -0.86
CA THR A 3 28.46 23.29 -1.45
C THR A 3 27.26 22.88 -0.62
N ARG A 4 26.07 23.38 -0.97
CA ARG A 4 24.82 22.81 -0.43
C ARG A 4 24.75 21.37 -0.90
N LYS A 5 24.85 20.45 0.07
CA LYS A 5 24.57 19.03 -0.12
C LYS A 5 23.21 18.91 -0.83
N PRO A 6 23.09 18.18 -1.95
CA PRO A 6 21.81 18.06 -2.63
C PRO A 6 20.81 17.50 -1.64
N ILE A 7 19.74 18.24 -1.40
CA ILE A 7 18.62 17.78 -0.58
C ILE A 7 17.96 16.71 -1.43
N ILE A 8 18.25 15.44 -1.16
CA ILE A 8 17.41 14.35 -1.65
C ILE A 8 16.09 14.51 -0.91
N GLN A 9 15.13 15.19 -1.54
CA GLN A 9 13.78 15.31 -1.01
C GLN A 9 13.20 13.90 -0.93
N ASP A 10 12.84 13.44 0.26
CA ASP A 10 12.09 12.20 0.44
C ASP A 10 10.75 12.36 -0.29
N PRO A 11 10.55 11.70 -1.46
CA PRO A 11 9.36 11.92 -2.27
C PRO A 11 8.09 11.54 -1.53
N VAL A 12 8.16 10.58 -0.59
CA VAL A 12 7.01 10.20 0.21
C VAL A 12 6.64 11.30 1.19
N ASN A 13 7.63 11.95 1.81
CA ASN A 13 7.36 13.08 2.69
C ASN A 13 6.79 14.28 1.92
N ALA A 14 7.25 14.53 0.69
CA ALA A 14 6.68 15.57 -0.17
C ALA A 14 5.20 15.29 -0.48
N LEU A 15 4.84 14.05 -0.81
CA LEU A 15 3.44 13.65 -1.02
C LEU A 15 2.56 13.90 0.23
N ILE A 16 3.07 13.58 1.42
CA ILE A 16 2.31 13.75 2.66
C ILE A 16 2.22 15.22 3.08
N ARG A 17 3.33 15.96 3.07
CA ARG A 17 3.41 17.31 3.65
C ARG A 17 3.01 18.40 2.68
N GLU A 18 3.48 18.32 1.44
CA GLU A 18 3.31 19.37 0.43
C GLU A 18 2.05 19.13 -0.40
N HIS A 19 1.85 17.90 -0.86
CA HIS A 19 0.65 17.53 -1.64
C HIS A 19 -0.55 17.14 -0.76
N GLY A 20 -0.37 17.10 0.56
CA GLY A 20 -1.47 16.86 1.50
C GLY A 20 -2.18 15.52 1.28
N VAL A 21 -1.47 14.46 0.86
CA VAL A 21 -2.08 13.14 0.68
C VAL A 21 -2.51 12.57 2.03
N ARG A 22 -3.75 12.08 2.14
CA ARG A 22 -4.36 11.62 3.40
C ARG A 22 -5.18 10.36 3.16
N ILE A 23 -5.19 9.43 4.12
CA ILE A 23 -6.14 8.31 4.12
C ILE A 23 -7.51 8.84 4.53
N THR A 24 -8.53 8.52 3.75
CA THR A 24 -9.92 8.93 4.01
C THR A 24 -10.81 7.77 4.42
N ALA A 25 -10.48 6.54 4.01
CA ALA A 25 -11.18 5.32 4.40
C ALA A 25 -10.36 4.07 4.05
N VAL A 26 -10.74 2.93 4.62
CA VAL A 26 -10.20 1.62 4.25
C VAL A 26 -11.33 0.62 4.09
N HIS A 27 -11.25 -0.21 3.06
CA HIS A 27 -12.18 -1.32 2.84
C HIS A 27 -11.40 -2.63 2.73
N ALA A 28 -11.62 -3.52 3.69
CA ALA A 28 -11.05 -4.85 3.72
C ALA A 28 -12.09 -5.86 3.18
N ILE A 29 -11.84 -6.39 1.99
CA ILE A 29 -12.72 -7.32 1.29
C ILE A 29 -12.05 -8.70 1.32
N LYS A 30 -12.41 -9.49 2.34
CA LYS A 30 -11.73 -10.76 2.66
C LYS A 30 -11.84 -11.79 1.52
N ASP A 31 -13.03 -11.95 0.94
CA ASP A 31 -13.27 -12.93 -0.13
C ASP A 31 -12.47 -12.63 -1.40
N ALA A 32 -12.12 -11.36 -1.62
CA ALA A 32 -11.29 -10.92 -2.75
C ALA A 32 -9.79 -10.81 -2.39
N ASN A 33 -9.39 -11.16 -1.16
CA ASN A 33 -8.06 -10.93 -0.62
C ASN A 33 -7.57 -9.49 -0.87
N LEU A 34 -8.43 -8.50 -0.64
CA LEU A 34 -8.17 -7.11 -1.04
C LEU A 34 -8.30 -6.15 0.15
N LEU A 35 -7.25 -5.35 0.37
CA LEU A 35 -7.28 -4.14 1.17
C LEU A 35 -7.28 -2.93 0.22
N LEU A 36 -8.39 -2.21 0.18
CA LEU A 36 -8.51 -0.96 -0.55
C LEU A 36 -8.31 0.21 0.41
N VAL A 37 -7.27 1.00 0.16
CA VAL A 37 -6.96 2.21 0.93
C VAL A 37 -7.39 3.42 0.11
N MET A 38 -8.42 4.13 0.58
CA MET A 38 -8.92 5.34 -0.06
C MET A 38 -8.06 6.52 0.39
N LEU A 39 -7.59 7.29 -0.59
CA LEU A 39 -6.87 8.53 -0.38
C LEU A 39 -7.71 9.69 -0.89
N ASN A 40 -7.46 10.90 -0.36
CA ASN A 40 -8.05 12.12 -0.93
C ASN A 40 -7.62 12.38 -2.40
N SER A 41 -6.54 11.72 -2.86
CA SER A 41 -5.98 11.84 -4.21
C SER A 41 -6.17 10.59 -5.08
N GLY A 42 -6.88 9.57 -4.61
CA GLY A 42 -7.08 8.32 -5.35
C GLY A 42 -7.25 7.11 -4.45
N ARG A 43 -6.73 5.95 -4.86
CA ARG A 43 -6.82 4.71 -4.08
C ARG A 43 -5.59 3.84 -4.29
N LEU A 44 -5.24 3.07 -3.26
CA LEU A 44 -4.19 2.06 -3.30
C LEU A 44 -4.79 0.69 -3.02
N GLU A 45 -4.23 -0.34 -3.66
CA GLU A 45 -4.69 -1.72 -3.53
C GLU A 45 -3.53 -2.62 -3.06
N PHE A 46 -3.82 -3.42 -2.04
CA PHE A 46 -2.89 -4.40 -1.48
C PHE A 46 -3.61 -5.74 -1.27
N PRO A 47 -2.91 -6.88 -1.45
CA PRO A 47 -3.43 -8.16 -1.00
C PRO A 47 -3.56 -8.16 0.52
N LEU A 48 -4.70 -8.59 1.04
CA LEU A 48 -4.97 -8.61 2.48
C LEU A 48 -4.00 -9.54 3.22
N ASP A 49 -3.60 -10.64 2.58
CA ASP A 49 -2.59 -11.59 3.07
C ASP A 49 -1.17 -10.99 3.20
N SER A 50 -0.92 -9.79 2.67
CA SER A 50 0.34 -9.08 2.90
C SER A 50 0.47 -8.60 4.36
N PHE A 51 -0.63 -8.57 5.10
CA PHE A 51 -0.70 -8.12 6.49
C PHE A 51 -1.13 -9.29 7.37
N GLN A 52 -0.17 -9.91 8.06
CA GLN A 52 -0.37 -11.20 8.74
C GLN A 52 -1.53 -11.19 9.75
N ARG A 53 -1.76 -10.08 10.47
CA ARG A 53 -2.85 -9.98 11.45
C ARG A 53 -4.20 -9.79 10.75
N LEU A 54 -4.26 -8.95 9.71
CA LEU A 54 -5.49 -8.75 8.93
C LEU A 54 -5.91 -10.04 8.20
N ALA A 55 -4.95 -10.80 7.67
CA ALA A 55 -5.21 -12.07 6.98
C ALA A 55 -5.99 -13.07 7.86
N LYS A 56 -5.69 -13.08 9.16
CA LYS A 56 -6.30 -13.97 10.16
C LYS A 56 -7.59 -13.39 10.75
N ALA A 57 -7.87 -12.12 10.55
CA ALA A 57 -9.00 -11.43 11.16
C ALA A 57 -10.36 -11.82 10.55
N THR A 58 -11.42 -11.76 11.35
CA THR A 58 -12.80 -11.92 10.88
C THR A 58 -13.27 -10.65 10.15
N ALA A 59 -14.33 -10.76 9.33
CA ALA A 59 -14.93 -9.60 8.67
C ALA A 59 -15.39 -8.53 9.68
N ALA A 60 -15.93 -8.96 10.82
CA ALA A 60 -16.34 -8.06 11.90
C ALA A 60 -15.15 -7.28 12.48
N GLN A 61 -14.02 -7.95 12.75
CA GLN A 61 -12.80 -7.28 13.21
C GLN A 61 -12.26 -6.30 12.16
N LEU A 62 -12.26 -6.70 10.90
CA LEU A 62 -11.79 -5.85 9.79
C LEU A 62 -12.64 -4.59 9.59
N SER A 63 -13.94 -4.63 9.91
CA SER A 63 -14.83 -3.47 9.85
C SER A 63 -14.63 -2.45 10.99
N ARG A 64 -13.87 -2.80 12.03
CA ARG A 64 -13.67 -1.99 13.23
C ARG A 64 -12.27 -1.37 13.24
N TYR A 65 -12.01 -0.57 12.22
CA TYR A 65 -10.80 0.24 12.14
C TYR A 65 -11.06 1.66 12.62
N GLU A 66 -9.99 2.33 13.02
CA GLU A 66 -9.98 3.76 13.33
C GLU A 66 -8.95 4.46 12.44
N LEU A 67 -9.29 5.65 11.93
CA LEU A 67 -8.33 6.48 11.22
C LEU A 67 -7.48 7.22 12.24
N LEU A 68 -6.18 7.25 12.00
CA LEU A 68 -5.29 8.09 12.80
C LEU A 68 -5.55 9.58 12.52
N PRO A 69 -5.15 10.47 13.45
CA PRO A 69 -5.20 11.91 13.25
C PRO A 69 -4.59 12.33 11.91
N ASP A 70 -5.22 13.31 11.26
CA ASP A 70 -4.83 13.81 9.94
C ASP A 70 -4.64 12.69 8.90
N GLY A 71 -5.42 11.61 8.94
CA GLY A 71 -5.36 10.53 7.96
C GLY A 71 -3.95 9.94 7.76
N ALA A 72 -3.11 9.99 8.80
CA ALA A 72 -1.71 9.57 8.75
C ALA A 72 -1.54 8.03 8.68
N GLY A 73 -2.62 7.30 8.91
CA GLY A 73 -2.65 5.85 8.95
C GLY A 73 -4.03 5.34 9.37
N VAL A 74 -4.09 4.04 9.61
CA VAL A 74 -5.25 3.31 10.08
C VAL A 74 -4.80 2.32 11.14
N GLU A 75 -5.63 2.10 12.15
CA GLU A 75 -5.41 1.07 13.16
C GLU A 75 -6.63 0.18 13.34
N TRP A 76 -6.38 -1.07 13.73
CA TRP A 76 -7.40 -2.02 14.15
C TRP A 76 -7.11 -2.39 15.62
N PRO A 77 -7.75 -1.71 16.58
CA PRO A 77 -7.46 -1.90 18.00
C PRO A 77 -7.61 -3.35 18.47
N GLU A 78 -8.65 -4.05 18.00
CA GLU A 78 -8.90 -5.47 18.35
C GLU A 78 -7.81 -6.42 17.81
N LEU A 79 -7.06 -5.99 16.80
CA LEU A 79 -6.01 -6.79 16.17
C LEU A 79 -4.60 -6.34 16.57
N ASP A 80 -4.47 -5.25 17.34
CA ASP A 80 -3.19 -4.57 17.61
C ASP A 80 -2.46 -4.16 16.31
N GLU A 81 -3.15 -4.00 15.18
CA GLU A 81 -2.52 -3.72 13.88
C GLU A 81 -2.56 -2.22 13.56
N HIS A 82 -1.44 -1.67 13.10
CA HIS A 82 -1.29 -0.25 12.78
C HIS A 82 -0.53 -0.05 11.47
N LEU A 83 -1.19 0.55 10.48
CA LEU A 83 -0.64 0.77 9.14
C LEU A 83 -0.60 2.25 8.79
N SER A 84 0.59 2.76 8.50
CA SER A 84 0.79 4.17 8.16
C SER A 84 0.62 4.46 6.67
N LEU A 85 0.16 5.67 6.35
CA LEU A 85 0.15 6.22 4.98
C LEU A 85 1.53 6.15 4.33
N ARG A 86 2.58 6.49 5.09
CA ARG A 86 3.97 6.41 4.62
C ARG A 86 4.34 4.99 4.19
N GLY A 87 3.93 3.99 4.97
CA GLY A 87 4.13 2.57 4.66
C GLY A 87 3.43 2.16 3.36
N PHE A 88 2.17 2.56 3.18
CA PHE A 88 1.42 2.27 1.94
C PHE A 88 2.07 2.91 0.71
N LEU A 89 2.48 4.18 0.79
CA LEU A 89 3.14 4.89 -0.31
C LEU A 89 4.49 4.22 -0.66
N LEU A 90 5.31 3.89 0.33
CA LEU A 90 6.60 3.25 0.10
C LEU A 90 6.44 1.85 -0.51
N SER A 91 5.48 1.06 -0.03
CA SER A 91 5.17 -0.27 -0.59
C SER A 91 4.70 -0.16 -2.04
N THR A 92 3.88 0.84 -2.36
CA THR A 92 3.44 1.13 -3.74
C THR A 92 4.61 1.47 -4.65
N MET A 93 5.49 2.37 -4.20
CA MET A 93 6.70 2.75 -4.96
C MET A 93 7.62 1.55 -5.16
N SER A 94 7.87 0.76 -4.10
CA SER A 94 8.68 -0.45 -4.18
C SER A 94 8.13 -1.42 -5.21
N ARG A 95 6.82 -1.67 -5.21
CA ARG A 95 6.16 -2.53 -6.20
C ARG A 95 6.28 -2.02 -7.63
N MET A 96 6.27 -0.71 -7.85
CA MET A 96 6.48 -0.12 -9.18
C MET A 96 7.91 -0.35 -9.68
N LEU A 97 8.89 -0.32 -8.78
CA LEU A 97 10.32 -0.47 -9.11
C LEU A 97 10.78 -1.93 -9.18
N THR A 98 10.14 -2.84 -8.45
CA THR A 98 10.56 -4.25 -8.30
C THR A 98 9.67 -5.23 -9.05
N ARG A 99 8.71 -4.74 -9.85
CA ARG A 99 7.80 -5.61 -10.61
C ARG A 99 8.63 -6.54 -11.49
N PRO A 100 8.63 -7.87 -11.25
CA PRO A 100 9.40 -8.77 -12.08
C PRO A 100 8.92 -8.60 -13.51
N THR A 101 9.87 -8.33 -14.42
CA THR A 101 9.61 -8.30 -15.85
C THR A 101 8.90 -9.60 -16.19
N ARG A 102 7.69 -9.49 -16.72
CA ARG A 102 6.90 -10.65 -17.11
C ARG A 102 7.65 -11.34 -18.24
N THR A 103 8.46 -12.34 -17.93
CA THR A 103 9.13 -13.16 -18.94
C THR A 103 8.03 -13.80 -19.76
N VAL A 104 7.79 -13.26 -20.96
CA VAL A 104 6.88 -13.88 -21.92
C VAL A 104 7.52 -15.21 -22.28
N SER A 105 7.00 -16.29 -21.69
CA SER A 105 7.36 -17.65 -22.10
C SER A 105 7.12 -17.75 -23.60
N ARG A 106 8.22 -17.81 -24.36
CA ARG A 106 8.20 -17.97 -25.81
C ARG A 106 7.68 -19.37 -26.07
N ARG A 107 6.37 -19.49 -26.32
CA ARG A 107 5.68 -20.73 -26.70
C ARG A 107 6.49 -21.39 -27.82
N SER A 108 7.21 -22.46 -27.51
CA SER A 108 7.92 -23.25 -28.51
C SER A 108 6.85 -23.90 -29.39
N LYS A 109 6.86 -23.56 -30.68
CA LYS A 109 6.14 -24.35 -31.68
C LYS A 109 6.73 -25.76 -31.63
N ARG A 110 6.00 -26.71 -31.05
CA ARG A 110 6.28 -28.13 -31.23
C ARG A 110 5.87 -28.46 -32.66
N ALA A 111 6.85 -28.69 -33.53
CA ALA A 111 6.62 -29.24 -34.84
C ALA A 111 6.04 -30.65 -34.67
N VAL A 112 4.93 -30.91 -35.36
CA VAL A 112 4.33 -32.22 -35.52
C VAL A 112 5.19 -32.96 -36.55
N ALA A 113 5.62 -34.17 -36.22
CA ALA A 113 6.13 -35.18 -37.13
C ALA A 113 5.27 -36.43 -36.94
#